data_AF-A0A3B4DLA1-F1
#
_entry.id   AF-A0A3B4DLA1-F1
#
_cell.length_a   1.000
_cell.length_b   1.000
_cell.length_c   1.000
_cell.angle_alpha   90.00
_cell.angle_beta   90.00
_cell.angle_gamma   90.00
#
_symmetry.space_group_name_H-M   'P 1'
#
loop_
_entity.id
_entity.type
_entity.pdbx_description
1 polymer ?
#
loop_
_entity_poly.entity_id
_entity_poly.type
_entity_poly.pdbx_seq_one_letter_code
_entity_poly.pdbx_strand_id
1 'polypeptide(L)'
;MLSHSSTLLRTQLLLATLALLAGVCLGRSDAPRGVSLPFVFDVKAVCDPPCKHAGICIRNNTCFCSQGYEGETCQYANCYPKCKNGGECLRPGKCRCPPGFGGRYCHKVMCDGGCWNGGDCIAVNGEAKCICPSSWTGSRCQEAICPQGCRNGGSCVAPGICSCPEGWLGGACHTAVCKKPCLNGGKCVSPDTCRCRAPFSGPQCEERKKLF
;
A
#
# COMPACT_ATOMS: atom_id res chain seq x y z
N MET A 1 -13.25 -64.86 6.86
CA MET A 1 -14.23 -65.93 7.07
C MET A 1 -15.60 -65.27 7.11
N LEU A 2 -16.31 -65.26 5.97
CA LEU A 2 -17.45 -66.15 5.67
C LEU A 2 -18.63 -65.91 6.63
N SER A 3 -19.91 -65.75 6.26
CA SER A 3 -20.63 -65.64 4.99
C SER A 3 -22.10 -65.34 5.28
N HIS A 4 -22.78 -64.84 4.25
CA HIS A 4 -24.23 -64.85 4.00
C HIS A 4 -25.11 -65.94 4.64
N SER A 5 -26.32 -65.52 5.05
CA SER A 5 -27.62 -66.15 4.74
C SER A 5 -28.71 -65.47 5.61
N SER A 6 -29.95 -65.19 5.22
CA SER A 6 -30.76 -65.28 4.00
C SER A 6 -32.03 -64.49 4.34
N THR A 7 -32.50 -63.52 3.55
CA THR A 7 -33.33 -63.76 2.36
C THR A 7 -34.46 -64.75 2.61
N LEU A 8 -35.32 -64.52 3.62
CA LEU A 8 -36.51 -65.36 3.85
C LEU A 8 -37.57 -64.67 4.71
N LEU A 9 -37.98 -63.45 4.35
CA LEU A 9 -39.30 -62.94 4.78
C LEU A 9 -39.83 -61.90 3.80
N ARG A 10 -39.77 -62.26 2.51
CA ARG A 10 -40.31 -61.50 1.40
C ARG A 10 -41.08 -62.41 0.46
N THR A 11 -42.02 -63.17 0.99
CA THR A 11 -42.96 -63.97 0.21
C THR A 11 -44.20 -64.23 1.05
N GLN A 12 -45.38 -64.00 0.47
CA GLN A 12 -46.74 -64.15 1.04
C GLN A 12 -47.36 -62.87 1.63
N LEU A 13 -47.55 -61.83 0.81
CA LEU A 13 -48.88 -61.22 0.58
C LEU A 13 -48.81 -60.25 -0.62
N LEU A 14 -48.48 -60.80 -1.79
CA LEU A 14 -48.90 -60.26 -3.07
C LEU A 14 -50.28 -60.86 -3.35
N LEU A 15 -51.31 -60.03 -3.59
CA LEU A 15 -52.35 -60.20 -4.62
C LEU A 15 -53.62 -59.41 -4.28
N ALA A 16 -53.72 -58.20 -4.83
CA ALA A 16 -54.93 -57.60 -5.42
C ALA A 16 -54.51 -56.22 -6.02
N THR A 17 -53.80 -56.22 -7.15
CA THR A 17 -54.34 -55.84 -8.48
C THR A 17 -54.91 -54.41 -8.51
N LEU A 18 -54.11 -53.42 -8.92
CA LEU A 18 -54.14 -52.82 -10.27
C LEU A 18 -55.54 -52.34 -10.72
N ALA A 19 -55.77 -51.03 -10.61
CA ALA A 19 -56.52 -50.27 -11.60
C ALA A 19 -55.84 -48.91 -11.81
N LEU A 20 -55.42 -48.72 -13.05
CA LEU A 20 -54.74 -47.56 -13.61
C LEU A 20 -55.70 -46.38 -13.85
N LEU A 21 -55.11 -45.18 -13.94
CA LEU A 21 -55.52 -44.03 -14.77
C LEU A 21 -56.76 -43.20 -14.36
N ALA A 22 -56.53 -42.12 -13.61
CA ALA A 22 -56.85 -40.74 -14.03
C ALA A 22 -56.36 -39.77 -12.95
N GLY A 23 -55.40 -38.92 -13.30
CA GLY A 23 -54.97 -37.82 -12.45
C GLY A 23 -56.10 -36.82 -12.28
N VAL A 24 -56.68 -36.75 -11.09
CA VAL A 24 -57.38 -35.55 -10.63
C VAL A 24 -56.37 -34.76 -9.82
N CYS A 25 -55.69 -33.82 -10.46
CA CYS A 25 -55.00 -32.74 -9.75
C CYS A 25 -56.06 -31.86 -9.08
N LEU A 26 -56.55 -32.25 -7.89
CA LEU A 26 -57.03 -31.26 -6.94
C LEU A 26 -55.78 -30.55 -6.43
N GLY A 27 -55.34 -29.54 -7.18
CA GLY A 27 -54.37 -28.56 -6.72
C GLY A 27 -54.94 -27.81 -5.54
N ARG A 28 -54.90 -28.42 -4.35
CA ARG A 28 -55.03 -27.69 -3.11
C ARG A 28 -53.66 -27.07 -2.89
N SER A 29 -53.54 -25.83 -3.33
CA SER A 29 -52.41 -24.97 -3.05
C SER A 29 -52.33 -24.80 -1.53
N ASP A 30 -51.58 -25.68 -0.86
CA ASP A 30 -51.19 -25.53 0.55
C ASP A 30 -50.09 -24.47 0.66
N ALA A 31 -50.31 -23.31 0.03
CA ALA A 31 -49.62 -22.10 0.40
C ALA A 31 -50.22 -21.66 1.75
N PRO A 32 -49.42 -21.56 2.83
CA PRO A 32 -49.92 -21.04 4.08
C PRO A 32 -50.49 -19.65 3.80
N ARG A 33 -51.76 -19.47 4.18
CA ARG A 33 -52.45 -18.18 4.18
C ARG A 33 -51.52 -17.15 4.81
N GLY A 34 -51.30 -16.08 4.07
CA GLY A 34 -50.33 -15.04 4.39
C GLY A 34 -50.37 -14.70 5.88
N VAL A 35 -49.23 -14.90 6.54
CA VAL A 35 -48.95 -14.16 7.76
C VAL A 35 -48.87 -12.71 7.31
N SER A 36 -49.92 -11.93 7.61
CA SER A 36 -49.84 -10.48 7.56
C SER A 36 -48.82 -10.06 8.62
N LEU A 37 -47.55 -10.05 8.24
CA LEU A 37 -46.55 -9.33 9.01
C LEU A 37 -46.97 -7.86 9.02
N PRO A 38 -46.86 -7.13 10.14
CA PRO A 38 -47.27 -5.73 10.24
C PRO A 38 -46.27 -4.80 9.52
N PHE A 39 -45.61 -5.27 8.46
CA PHE A 39 -44.89 -4.42 7.53
C PHE A 39 -45.94 -3.84 6.58
N VAL A 40 -46.49 -2.70 6.97
CA VAL A 40 -47.37 -1.88 6.13
C VAL A 40 -46.58 -1.43 4.90
N PHE A 41 -46.56 -2.27 3.87
CA PHE A 41 -46.11 -1.94 2.53
C PHE A 41 -47.32 -1.41 1.77
N ASP A 42 -47.34 -0.10 1.52
CA ASP A 42 -48.34 0.51 0.65
C ASP A 42 -47.88 0.37 -0.80
N VAL A 43 -48.58 -0.46 -1.57
CA VAL A 43 -48.30 -0.73 -2.99
C VAL A 43 -48.47 0.55 -3.84
N LYS A 44 -49.21 1.54 -3.36
CA LYS A 44 -49.40 2.85 -4.01
C LYS A 44 -48.46 3.93 -3.49
N ALA A 45 -47.53 3.60 -2.60
CA ALA A 45 -46.58 4.56 -2.07
C ALA A 45 -45.77 5.21 -3.20
N VAL A 46 -45.68 6.54 -3.17
CA VAL A 46 -44.85 7.33 -4.07
C VAL A 46 -43.77 8.02 -3.26
N CYS A 47 -42.52 7.87 -3.72
CA CYS A 47 -41.37 8.56 -3.14
C CYS A 47 -40.83 9.53 -4.18
N ASP A 48 -40.84 10.82 -3.85
CA ASP A 48 -40.19 11.87 -4.62
C ASP A 48 -39.33 12.74 -3.68
N PRO A 49 -37.99 12.65 -3.75
CA PRO A 49 -37.19 11.90 -4.72
C PRO A 49 -37.23 10.36 -4.54
N PRO A 50 -36.91 9.59 -5.59
CA PRO A 50 -36.94 8.13 -5.53
C PRO A 50 -35.87 7.54 -4.60
N CYS A 51 -36.18 6.39 -3.99
CA CYS A 51 -35.23 5.64 -3.18
C CYS A 51 -34.04 5.16 -4.03
N LYS A 52 -32.81 5.42 -3.57
CA LYS A 52 -31.56 5.04 -4.23
C LYS A 52 -31.11 3.63 -3.82
N HIS A 53 -30.11 3.10 -4.52
CA HIS A 53 -29.43 1.83 -4.19
C HIS A 53 -30.37 0.63 -3.92
N ALA A 54 -31.40 0.49 -4.76
CA ALA A 54 -32.43 -0.54 -4.62
C ALA A 54 -33.20 -0.50 -3.28
N GLY A 55 -33.36 0.69 -2.69
CA GLY A 55 -34.33 0.90 -1.62
C GLY A 55 -35.77 0.78 -2.13
N ILE A 56 -36.67 0.30 -1.28
CA ILE A 56 -38.09 0.08 -1.61
C ILE A 56 -38.93 1.17 -0.94
N CYS A 57 -39.82 1.83 -1.66
CA CYS A 57 -40.76 2.81 -1.10
C CYS A 57 -41.88 2.06 -0.35
N ILE A 58 -41.97 2.23 0.97
CA ILE A 58 -42.93 1.49 1.82
C ILE A 58 -44.16 2.32 2.19
N ARG A 59 -44.01 3.64 2.22
CA ARG A 59 -45.04 4.67 2.42
C ARG A 59 -44.61 5.92 1.65
N ASN A 60 -45.52 6.88 1.45
CA ASN A 60 -45.17 8.14 0.81
C ASN A 60 -43.94 8.77 1.47
N ASN A 61 -42.90 9.01 0.65
CA ASN A 61 -41.60 9.54 1.06
C ASN A 61 -40.87 8.76 2.17
N THR A 62 -41.17 7.47 2.35
CA THR A 62 -40.49 6.60 3.31
C THR A 62 -39.84 5.43 2.58
N CYS A 63 -38.51 5.41 2.55
CA CYS A 63 -37.72 4.35 1.94
C CYS A 63 -37.28 3.29 2.96
N PHE A 64 -37.43 2.01 2.61
CA PHE A 64 -36.76 0.90 3.27
C PHE A 64 -35.48 0.57 2.51
N CYS A 65 -34.34 0.77 3.17
CA CYS A 65 -33.03 0.67 2.51
C CYS A 65 -32.52 -0.76 2.42
N SER A 66 -31.87 -1.05 1.29
CA SER A 66 -31.10 -2.28 1.10
C SER A 66 -29.94 -2.36 2.09
N GLN A 67 -29.45 -3.57 2.35
CA GLN A 67 -28.40 -3.82 3.34
C GLN A 67 -27.16 -2.94 3.09
N GLY A 68 -26.73 -2.23 4.14
CA GLY A 68 -25.56 -1.36 4.09
C GLY A 68 -25.82 0.03 3.51
N TYR A 69 -27.07 0.44 3.32
CA TYR A 69 -27.43 1.80 2.93
C TYR A 69 -28.36 2.45 3.97
N GLU A 70 -28.27 3.78 4.10
CA GLU A 70 -29.02 4.57 5.07
C GLU A 70 -29.35 5.98 4.53
N GLY A 71 -30.13 6.72 5.32
CA GLY A 71 -30.67 8.04 4.94
C GLY A 71 -32.10 7.94 4.41
N GLU A 72 -32.78 9.08 4.32
CA GLU A 72 -34.20 9.20 3.97
C GLU A 72 -34.53 8.61 2.59
N THR A 73 -33.57 8.66 1.67
CA THR A 73 -33.70 8.14 0.30
C THR A 73 -32.70 7.01 0.04
N CYS A 74 -32.12 6.42 1.08
CA CYS A 74 -31.05 5.42 0.98
C CYS A 74 -29.81 5.91 0.22
N GLN A 75 -29.53 7.21 0.32
CA GLN A 75 -28.47 7.88 -0.42
C GLN A 75 -27.07 7.60 0.14
N TYR A 76 -26.95 7.26 1.42
CA TYR A 76 -25.66 7.09 2.08
C TYR A 76 -25.30 5.60 2.17
N ALA A 77 -24.11 5.25 1.74
CA ALA A 77 -23.56 3.92 1.99
C ALA A 77 -22.98 3.85 3.40
N ASN A 78 -23.31 2.79 4.13
CA ASN A 78 -22.74 2.47 5.42
C ASN A 78 -21.53 1.55 5.24
N CYS A 79 -20.33 2.07 5.53
CA CYS A 79 -19.10 1.32 5.55
C CYS A 79 -18.77 0.87 6.97
N TYR A 80 -18.75 -0.44 7.20
CA TYR A 80 -18.23 -1.04 8.41
C TYR A 80 -17.09 -2.03 8.09
N PRO A 81 -15.87 -1.83 8.64
CA PRO A 81 -15.43 -0.72 9.47
C PRO A 81 -15.47 0.65 8.76
N LYS A 82 -15.61 1.73 9.52
CA LYS A 82 -15.63 3.10 8.97
C LYS A 82 -14.33 3.41 8.24
N CYS A 83 -14.44 4.13 7.12
CA CYS A 83 -13.28 4.65 6.39
C CYS A 83 -12.47 5.59 7.30
N LYS A 84 -11.16 5.35 7.42
CA LYS A 84 -10.26 6.18 8.23
C LYS A 84 -9.63 7.30 7.41
N ASN A 85 -8.95 8.22 8.09
CA ASN A 85 -8.09 9.25 7.51
C ASN A 85 -8.80 10.12 6.44
N GLY A 86 -10.08 10.43 6.63
CA GLY A 86 -10.86 11.22 5.67
C GLY A 86 -11.33 10.47 4.42
N GLY A 87 -11.24 9.13 4.41
CA GLY A 87 -11.78 8.32 3.33
C GLY A 87 -13.30 8.39 3.20
N GLU A 88 -13.79 8.33 1.98
CA GLU A 88 -15.22 8.41 1.64
C GLU A 88 -15.80 7.02 1.39
N CYS A 89 -16.97 6.73 1.95
CA CYS A 89 -17.67 5.47 1.69
C CYS A 89 -18.39 5.51 0.34
N LEU A 90 -17.93 4.72 -0.63
CA LEU A 90 -18.53 4.67 -1.97
C LEU A 90 -19.70 3.67 -2.04
N ARG A 91 -19.55 2.54 -1.34
CA ARG A 91 -20.55 1.46 -1.25
C ARG A 91 -20.22 0.60 -0.02
N PRO A 92 -21.14 -0.25 0.45
CA PRO A 92 -20.91 -1.08 1.63
C PRO A 92 -19.55 -1.79 1.59
N GLY A 93 -18.71 -1.51 2.59
CA GLY A 93 -17.37 -2.10 2.73
C GLY A 93 -16.30 -1.61 1.75
N LYS A 94 -16.56 -0.59 0.92
CA LYS A 94 -15.57 -0.01 -0.01
C LYS A 94 -15.39 1.48 0.20
N CYS A 95 -14.18 1.85 0.60
CA CYS A 95 -13.77 3.24 0.77
C CYS A 95 -12.97 3.76 -0.44
N ARG A 96 -13.13 5.05 -0.74
CA ARG A 96 -12.20 5.85 -1.54
C ARG A 96 -11.21 6.50 -0.58
N CYS A 97 -9.94 6.18 -0.72
CA CYS A 97 -8.91 6.73 0.16
C CYS A 97 -8.34 8.03 -0.40
N PRO A 98 -8.01 9.00 0.47
CA PRO A 98 -7.29 10.19 0.05
C PRO A 98 -5.85 9.85 -0.34
N PRO A 99 -5.15 10.75 -1.05
CA PRO A 99 -3.73 10.61 -1.34
C PRO A 99 -2.93 10.32 -0.08
N GLY A 100 -1.94 9.43 -0.17
CA GLY A 100 -1.14 9.05 0.98
C GLY A 100 -1.73 7.94 1.87
N PHE A 101 -2.92 7.42 1.55
CA PHE A 101 -3.58 6.37 2.34
C PHE A 101 -4.11 5.23 1.48
N GLY A 102 -4.22 4.04 2.09
CA GLY A 102 -4.67 2.84 1.42
C GLY A 102 -5.16 1.74 2.36
N GLY A 103 -5.37 0.56 1.78
CA GLY A 103 -6.06 -0.55 2.43
C GLY A 103 -7.59 -0.42 2.33
N ARG A 104 -8.30 -1.50 2.69
CA ARG A 104 -9.76 -1.62 2.50
C ARG A 104 -10.58 -0.48 3.12
N TYR A 105 -10.10 0.07 4.24
CA TYR A 105 -10.75 1.14 4.99
C TYR A 105 -9.79 2.32 5.26
N CYS A 106 -8.81 2.55 4.36
CA CYS A 106 -7.91 3.71 4.38
C CYS A 106 -7.06 3.84 5.66
N HIS A 107 -6.76 2.72 6.31
CA HIS A 107 -5.99 2.67 7.56
C HIS A 107 -4.48 2.58 7.34
N LYS A 108 -4.03 2.17 6.16
CA LYS A 108 -2.61 2.09 5.84
C LYS A 108 -2.15 3.43 5.31
N VAL A 109 -1.01 3.91 5.78
CA VAL A 109 -0.32 5.03 5.14
C VAL A 109 0.43 4.48 3.93
N MET A 110 0.39 5.21 2.83
CA MET A 110 1.02 4.87 1.55
C MET A 110 1.90 6.06 1.15
N CYS A 111 3.21 5.85 1.03
CA CYS A 111 4.11 6.87 0.51
C CYS A 111 4.29 6.61 -0.98
N ASP A 112 4.17 7.65 -1.81
CA ASP A 112 4.28 7.48 -3.27
C ASP A 112 5.67 6.93 -3.64
N GLY A 113 5.65 5.74 -4.28
CA GLY A 113 6.85 4.97 -4.60
C GLY A 113 7.57 4.33 -3.40
N GLY A 114 7.07 4.50 -2.18
CA GLY A 114 7.66 3.93 -0.96
C GLY A 114 8.93 4.63 -0.47
N CYS A 115 9.29 4.30 0.76
CA CYS A 115 10.48 4.77 1.44
C CYS A 115 11.64 3.80 1.21
N TRP A 116 12.82 4.31 0.88
CA TRP A 116 14.00 3.52 0.53
C TRP A 116 14.86 3.27 1.76
N ASN A 117 15.83 2.35 1.63
CA ASN A 117 16.89 2.12 2.61
C ASN A 117 16.40 1.84 4.05
N GLY A 118 15.22 1.23 4.18
CA GLY A 118 14.61 0.91 5.48
C GLY A 118 13.88 2.07 6.14
N GLY A 119 13.52 3.11 5.39
CA GLY A 119 12.65 4.18 5.88
C GLY A 119 11.22 3.72 6.14
N ASP A 120 10.59 4.31 7.15
CA ASP A 120 9.22 4.02 7.54
C ASP A 120 8.25 5.05 6.97
N CYS A 121 7.15 4.58 6.37
CA CYS A 121 6.11 5.45 5.86
C CYS A 121 5.07 5.72 6.96
N ILE A 122 4.95 6.99 7.37
CA ILE A 122 4.02 7.41 8.42
C ILE A 122 3.21 8.63 8.00
N ALA A 123 2.10 8.88 8.69
CA ALA A 123 1.31 10.09 8.48
C ALA A 123 1.73 11.16 9.51
N VAL A 124 2.22 12.29 9.03
CA VAL A 124 2.56 13.47 9.86
C VAL A 124 1.64 14.60 9.45
N ASN A 125 0.82 15.10 10.38
CA ASN A 125 -0.17 16.15 10.12
C ASN A 125 -1.13 15.85 8.96
N GLY A 126 -1.49 14.57 8.76
CA GLY A 126 -2.38 14.13 7.69
C GLY A 126 -1.71 13.88 6.33
N GLU A 127 -0.40 14.10 6.22
CA GLU A 127 0.39 13.84 5.00
C GLU A 127 1.27 12.61 5.17
N ALA A 128 1.35 11.75 4.15
CA ALA A 128 2.26 10.62 4.14
C ALA A 128 3.71 11.08 3.92
N LYS A 129 4.61 10.75 4.86
CA LYS A 129 6.04 11.12 4.82
C LYS A 129 6.90 9.92 5.22
N CYS A 130 8.10 9.86 4.65
CA CYS A 130 9.11 8.89 5.06
C CYS A 130 9.92 9.41 6.24
N ILE A 131 10.00 8.63 7.32
CA ILE A 131 11.02 8.79 8.34
C ILE A 131 12.23 7.97 7.91
N CYS A 132 13.37 8.64 7.79
CA CYS A 132 14.60 8.00 7.35
C CYS A 132 15.43 7.50 8.53
N PRO A 133 16.18 6.39 8.35
CA PRO A 133 17.24 6.03 9.28
C PRO A 133 18.30 7.15 9.36
N SER A 134 19.05 7.19 10.47
CA SER A 134 20.01 8.26 10.76
C SER A 134 21.11 8.48 9.72
N SER A 135 21.34 7.50 8.84
CA SER A 135 22.32 7.52 7.77
C SER A 135 21.78 7.93 6.39
N TRP A 136 20.48 8.23 6.29
CA TRP A 136 19.80 8.56 5.03
C TRP A 136 18.93 9.82 5.17
N THR A 137 18.71 10.50 4.06
CA THR A 137 17.91 11.73 3.96
C THR A 137 17.16 11.79 2.63
N GLY A 138 16.43 12.89 2.41
CA GLY A 138 15.56 13.11 1.27
C GLY A 138 14.12 12.64 1.53
N SER A 139 13.20 13.06 0.67
CA SER A 139 11.76 12.80 0.83
C SER A 139 11.38 11.32 0.85
N ARG A 140 12.23 10.45 0.27
CA ARG A 140 12.05 8.99 0.23
C ARG A 140 13.24 8.24 0.80
N CYS A 141 14.10 8.91 1.57
CA CYS A 141 15.32 8.31 2.15
C CYS A 141 16.31 7.80 1.10
N GLN A 142 16.33 8.43 -0.07
CA GLN A 142 17.17 8.04 -1.21
C GLN A 142 18.60 8.58 -1.14
N GLU A 143 18.85 9.61 -0.34
CA GLU A 143 20.15 10.28 -0.27
C GLU A 143 20.95 9.77 0.93
N ALA A 144 22.18 9.31 0.69
CA ALA A 144 23.06 8.88 1.77
C ALA A 144 23.65 10.10 2.51
N ILE A 145 23.81 9.98 3.83
CA ILE A 145 24.48 10.98 4.64
C ILE A 145 25.95 10.60 4.83
N CYS A 146 26.85 11.53 4.54
CA CYS A 146 28.27 11.43 4.83
C CYS A 146 28.63 12.46 5.92
N PRO A 147 28.73 12.07 7.22
CA PRO A 147 28.87 13.02 8.32
C PRO A 147 30.09 13.95 8.23
N GLN A 148 31.19 13.44 7.66
CA GLN A 148 32.43 14.22 7.46
C GLN A 148 32.41 15.07 6.18
N GLY A 149 31.37 14.90 5.35
CA GLY A 149 31.25 15.46 4.01
C GLY A 149 32.23 14.84 3.01
N CYS A 150 31.87 14.90 1.72
CA CYS A 150 32.77 14.57 0.63
C CYS A 150 33.38 15.85 0.08
N ARG A 151 34.71 16.00 0.18
CA ARG A 151 35.43 17.21 -0.22
C ARG A 151 35.84 17.16 -1.69
N ASN A 152 36.30 18.30 -2.22
CA ASN A 152 36.94 18.40 -3.54
C ASN A 152 36.10 17.84 -4.69
N GLY A 153 34.77 17.99 -4.64
CA GLY A 153 33.85 17.47 -5.66
C GLY A 153 33.45 16.01 -5.50
N GLY A 154 33.82 15.36 -4.39
CA GLY A 154 33.33 14.01 -4.06
C GLY A 154 31.82 13.97 -3.82
N SER A 155 31.21 12.82 -4.08
CA SER A 155 29.77 12.59 -3.88
C SER A 155 29.52 11.46 -2.88
N CYS A 156 28.53 11.62 -2.00
CA CYS A 156 28.17 10.58 -1.04
C CYS A 156 27.36 9.49 -1.76
N VAL A 157 27.92 8.29 -1.87
CA VAL A 157 27.29 7.17 -2.61
C VAL A 157 26.67 6.13 -1.67
N ALA A 158 27.12 6.09 -0.43
CA ALA A 158 26.57 5.29 0.65
C ALA A 158 26.86 5.98 1.99
N PRO A 159 26.17 5.60 3.08
CA PRO A 159 26.43 6.13 4.40
C PRO A 159 27.91 6.18 4.77
N GLY A 160 28.46 7.39 4.92
CA GLY A 160 29.87 7.60 5.24
C GLY A 160 30.87 7.22 4.13
N ILE A 161 30.42 6.86 2.93
CA ILE A 161 31.26 6.45 1.79
C ILE A 161 31.16 7.50 0.69
N CYS A 162 32.29 8.15 0.43
CA CYS A 162 32.45 9.10 -0.67
C CYS A 162 33.04 8.45 -1.92
N SER A 163 32.43 8.73 -3.06
CA SER A 163 33.05 8.54 -4.38
C SER A 163 33.89 9.77 -4.69
N CYS A 164 35.20 9.57 -4.87
CA CYS A 164 36.15 10.65 -5.11
C CYS A 164 36.43 10.86 -6.60
N PRO A 165 36.59 12.11 -7.06
CA PRO A 165 37.06 12.38 -8.41
C PRO A 165 38.52 11.95 -8.60
N GLU A 166 38.95 11.84 -9.86
CA GLU A 166 40.33 11.46 -10.19
C GLU A 166 41.35 12.36 -9.48
N GLY A 167 42.40 11.74 -8.93
CA GLY A 167 43.44 12.45 -8.19
C GLY A 167 43.10 12.76 -6.73
N TRP A 168 41.98 12.29 -6.20
CA TRP A 168 41.62 12.40 -4.78
C TRP A 168 41.34 11.04 -4.14
N LEU A 169 41.76 10.88 -2.88
CA LEU A 169 41.59 9.67 -2.08
C LEU A 169 41.19 9.98 -0.63
N GLY A 170 40.93 8.91 0.13
CA GLY A 170 40.51 8.93 1.53
C GLY A 170 38.99 8.99 1.68
N GLY A 171 38.48 8.63 2.86
CA GLY A 171 37.03 8.49 3.11
C GLY A 171 36.21 9.78 2.90
N ALA A 172 36.86 10.94 2.90
CA ALA A 172 36.25 12.25 2.65
C ALA A 172 36.84 12.97 1.40
N CYS A 173 37.56 12.24 0.53
CA CYS A 173 38.22 12.80 -0.66
C CYS A 173 39.17 13.97 -0.36
N HIS A 174 39.89 13.90 0.76
CA HIS A 174 40.74 15.00 1.25
C HIS A 174 42.22 14.81 0.93
N THR A 175 42.64 13.62 0.47
CA THR A 175 44.03 13.32 0.13
C THR A 175 44.25 13.50 -1.36
N ALA A 176 45.04 14.50 -1.75
CA ALA A 176 45.45 14.68 -3.14
C ALA A 176 46.46 13.60 -3.56
N VAL A 177 46.35 13.14 -4.80
CA VAL A 177 47.26 12.17 -5.42
C VAL A 177 47.99 12.83 -6.57
N CYS A 178 49.31 12.70 -6.55
CA CYS A 178 50.17 13.12 -7.64
C CYS A 178 50.68 11.83 -8.31
N LYS A 179 50.40 11.64 -9.61
CA LYS A 179 50.81 10.47 -10.39
C LYS A 179 52.32 10.29 -10.36
N LYS A 180 53.05 11.40 -10.36
CA LYS A 180 54.48 11.44 -10.11
C LYS A 180 54.73 12.08 -8.73
N PRO A 181 55.60 11.49 -7.89
CA PRO A 181 55.79 11.96 -6.52
C PRO A 181 56.44 13.35 -6.48
N CYS A 182 56.04 14.16 -5.50
CA CYS A 182 56.74 15.40 -5.17
C CYS A 182 58.09 15.07 -4.51
N LEU A 183 59.18 15.53 -5.09
CA LEU A 183 60.55 15.30 -4.62
C LEU A 183 60.96 16.30 -3.55
N ASN A 184 62.14 16.08 -2.95
CA ASN A 184 62.81 17.01 -2.03
C ASN A 184 61.93 17.52 -0.88
N GLY A 185 61.02 16.68 -0.37
CA GLY A 185 60.11 17.02 0.72
C GLY A 185 58.93 17.90 0.31
N GLY A 186 58.63 18.02 -0.98
CA GLY A 186 57.40 18.62 -1.48
C GLY A 186 56.16 17.81 -1.05
N LYS A 187 55.00 18.48 -0.96
CA LYS A 187 53.72 17.85 -0.60
C LYS A 187 52.72 18.01 -1.74
N CYS A 188 52.04 16.91 -2.10
CA CYS A 188 50.92 16.97 -3.03
C CYS A 188 49.74 17.71 -2.39
N VAL A 189 49.27 18.80 -2.99
CA VAL A 189 48.20 19.66 -2.43
C VAL A 189 46.91 19.64 -3.25
N SER A 190 47.03 19.30 -4.54
CA SER A 190 45.93 19.02 -5.45
C SER A 190 46.42 18.01 -6.50
N PRO A 191 45.54 17.39 -7.30
CA PRO A 191 45.94 16.43 -8.32
C PRO A 191 47.10 16.94 -9.17
N ASP A 192 48.18 16.14 -9.22
CA ASP A 192 49.41 16.43 -9.96
C ASP A 192 50.06 17.81 -9.67
N THR A 193 49.77 18.41 -8.50
CA THR A 193 50.30 19.71 -8.10
C THR A 193 51.08 19.60 -6.79
N CYS A 194 52.39 19.87 -6.88
CA CYS A 194 53.29 19.84 -5.73
C CYS A 194 53.47 21.22 -5.12
N ARG A 195 53.32 21.31 -3.80
CA ARG A 195 53.81 22.45 -3.02
C ARG A 195 55.23 22.17 -2.56
N CYS A 196 56.17 22.92 -3.12
CA CYS A 196 57.59 22.75 -2.86
C CYS A 196 58.06 23.42 -1.57
N ARG A 197 59.04 22.79 -0.91
CA ARG A 197 59.76 23.38 0.21
C ARG A 197 60.97 24.15 -0.32
N ALA A 198 61.18 25.38 0.15
CA ALA A 198 62.36 26.15 -0.22
C ALA A 198 63.67 25.40 0.16
N PRO A 199 64.73 25.45 -0.67
CA PRO A 199 64.88 26.26 -1.89
C PRO A 199 64.42 25.55 -3.18
N PHE A 200 63.58 24.51 -3.13
CA PHE A 200 63.21 23.75 -4.33
C PHE A 200 62.04 24.35 -5.13
N SER A 201 62.00 24.09 -6.44
CA SER A 201 60.95 24.48 -7.39
C SER A 201 60.81 23.49 -8.54
N GLY A 202 59.94 23.80 -9.51
CA GLY A 202 59.55 22.88 -10.58
C GLY A 202 58.22 22.18 -10.26
N PRO A 203 57.62 21.51 -11.26
CA PRO A 203 56.34 20.80 -11.09
C PRO A 203 56.41 19.65 -10.07
N GLN A 204 57.59 19.09 -9.83
CA GLN A 204 57.83 18.01 -8.86
C GLN A 204 58.78 18.42 -7.74
N CYS A 205 59.13 19.69 -7.63
CA CYS A 205 60.14 20.18 -6.69
C CYS A 205 61.54 19.58 -6.92
N GLU A 206 61.84 19.25 -8.17
CA GLU A 206 63.08 18.63 -8.63
C GLU A 206 64.24 19.64 -8.76
N GLU A 207 63.93 20.91 -8.98
CA GLU A 207 64.92 21.95 -9.22
C GLU A 207 65.32 22.64 -7.91
N ARG A 208 66.61 22.90 -7.69
CA ARG A 208 67.07 23.74 -6.59
C ARG A 208 67.24 25.17 -7.06
N LYS A 209 66.50 26.12 -6.49
CA LYS A 209 66.72 27.55 -6.73
C LYS A 209 68.12 27.92 -6.25
N LYS A 210 68.95 28.42 -7.16
CA LYS A 210 70.21 29.07 -6.80
C LYS A 210 69.83 30.44 -6.24
N LEU A 211 70.10 30.67 -4.96
CA LEU A 211 70.09 32.03 -4.41
C LEU A 211 71.33 32.73 -4.99
N PHE A 212 71.09 33.80 -5.74
CA PHE A 212 72.11 34.75 -6.17
C PHE A 212 72.18 35.89 -5.16
#